data_AF-A0A133UME1-F1
#
_entry.id   AF-A0A133UME1-F1
#
_cell.length_a   1.000
_cell.length_b   1.000
_cell.length_c   1.000
_cell.angle_alpha   90.00
_cell.angle_beta   90.00
_cell.angle_gamma   90.00
#
_symmetry.space_group_name_H-M   'P 1'
#
loop_
_entity.id
_entity.type
_entity.pdbx_description
1 polymer ?
#
loop_
_entity_poly.entity_id
_entity_poly.type
_entity_poly.pdbx_seq_one_letter_code
_entity_poly.pdbx_strand_id
1 'polypeptide(L)' 'MFHRKLYGYKDHSNSGKYTYKRPGLIQDIEGKKIIDAVLFVESEEAMKKVTDLLQEYGTKTYVFDVLSEIEF' A
#
# COMPACT_ATOMS: atom_id res chain seq x y z
N MET A 1 -1.12 -16.20 0.74
CA MET A 1 -0.91 -16.42 -0.71
C MET A 1 -1.04 -15.12 -1.51
N PHE A 2 -2.09 -14.32 -1.29
CA PHE A 2 -2.34 -13.03 -1.96
C PHE A 2 -1.18 -12.02 -1.85
N HIS A 3 -0.71 -11.71 -0.64
CA HIS A 3 0.34 -10.70 -0.41
C HIS A 3 1.63 -10.98 -1.19
N ARG A 4 2.01 -12.27 -1.32
CA ARG A 4 3.19 -12.72 -2.08
C ARG A 4 3.00 -12.58 -3.59
N LYS A 5 1.79 -12.85 -4.10
CA LYS A 5 1.47 -12.66 -5.52
C LYS A 5 1.42 -11.18 -5.90
N LEU A 6 0.91 -10.33 -4.99
CA LEU A 6 0.77 -8.90 -5.22
C LEU A 6 2.11 -8.15 -5.10
N TYR A 7 2.87 -8.37 -4.03
CA TYR A 7 4.08 -7.61 -3.72
C TYR A 7 5.40 -8.35 -4.00
N GLY A 8 5.32 -9.63 -4.36
CA GLY A 8 6.48 -10.50 -4.50
C GLY A 8 6.97 -11.03 -3.16
N TYR A 9 8.00 -11.88 -3.20
CA TYR A 9 8.61 -12.46 -2.00
C TYR A 9 10.04 -12.92 -2.27
N LYS A 10 10.81 -13.12 -1.19
CA LYS A 10 12.10 -13.80 -1.25
C LYS A 10 11.87 -15.30 -1.04
N ASP A 11 12.34 -16.07 -2.00
CA ASP A 11 12.28 -17.52 -1.97
C ASP A 11 13.65 -18.05 -1.55
N HIS A 12 13.68 -19.00 -0.61
CA HIS A 12 14.92 -19.55 -0.07
C HIS A 12 14.99 -21.04 -0.39
N SER A 13 16.15 -21.47 -0.91
CA SER A 13 16.41 -22.87 -1.26
C SER A 13 17.75 -23.34 -0.68
N ASN A 14 17.92 -24.66 -0.63
CA ASN A 14 19.10 -25.34 -0.08
C ASN A 14 19.50 -24.79 1.31
N SER A 15 18.59 -24.91 2.28
CA SER A 15 18.78 -24.42 3.65
C SER A 15 19.17 -22.94 3.75
N GLY A 16 18.66 -22.12 2.83
CA GLY A 16 18.93 -20.67 2.78
C GLY A 16 20.19 -20.28 2.01
N LYS A 17 20.94 -21.24 1.45
CA LYS A 17 22.14 -20.97 0.64
C LYS A 17 21.81 -20.15 -0.62
N TYR A 18 20.63 -20.34 -1.19
CA TYR A 18 20.18 -19.59 -2.36
C TYR A 18 18.94 -18.76 -2.02
N THR A 19 18.97 -17.48 -2.40
CA THR A 19 17.85 -16.56 -2.24
C THR A 19 17.49 -15.96 -3.59
N TYR A 20 16.24 -16.15 -4.00
CA TYR A 20 15.71 -15.63 -5.26
C TYR A 20 14.62 -14.60 -4.97
N LYS A 21 14.65 -13.45 -5.65
CA LYS A 21 13.56 -12.48 -5.60
C LYS A 21 12.50 -12.88 -6.62
N ARG A 22 11.31 -13.26 -6.15
CA ARG A 22 10.15 -13.54 -7.00
C ARG A 22 9.35 -12.24 -7.15
N PRO A 23 9.22 -11.68 -8.36
CA PRO A 23 8.42 -10.47 -8.55
C PRO A 23 6.94 -10.76 -8.28
N GLY A 24 6.22 -9.74 -7.83
CA GLY A 24 4.76 -9.74 -7.74
C GLY A 24 4.16 -8.69 -8.66
N LEU A 25 2.85 -8.78 -8.88
CA LEU A 25 2.10 -7.99 -9.86
C LEU A 25 2.40 -6.48 -9.80
N ILE A 26 2.53 -5.92 -8.60
CA ILE A 26 2.83 -4.49 -8.40
C ILE A 26 4.11 -4.06 -9.12
N GLN A 27 5.11 -4.93 -9.23
CA GLN A 27 6.37 -4.62 -9.91
C GLN A 27 6.25 -4.67 -11.43
N ASP A 28 5.30 -5.44 -11.96
CA ASP A 28 5.05 -5.56 -13.40
C ASP A 28 4.24 -4.36 -13.95
N ILE A 29 3.39 -3.77 -13.11
CA ILE A 29 2.50 -2.64 -13.48
C ILE A 29 3.03 -1.27 -13.03
N GLU A 30 4.31 -1.16 -12.68
CA GLU A 30 4.95 0.04 -12.08
C GLU A 30 4.25 0.58 -10.81
N GLY A 31 3.49 -0.26 -10.11
CA GLY A 31 2.86 0.09 -8.85
C GLY A 31 3.85 0.21 -7.70
N LYS A 32 3.43 0.87 -6.62
CA LYS A 32 4.18 0.91 -5.35
C LYS A 32 3.36 0.31 -4.22
N LYS A 33 4.04 -0.42 -3.34
CA LYS A 33 3.43 -0.89 -2.08
C LYS A 33 3.12 0.34 -1.22
N ILE A 34 1.87 0.51 -0.83
CA ILE A 34 1.50 1.46 0.22
C ILE A 34 1.98 0.86 1.54
N ILE A 35 2.94 1.53 2.17
CA ILE A 35 3.71 0.97 3.28
C ILE A 35 3.06 1.28 4.63
N ASP A 36 2.29 2.36 4.71
CA ASP A 36 1.98 3.01 5.99
C ASP A 36 0.52 2.84 6.43
N ALA A 37 -0.46 3.08 5.57
CA ALA A 37 -1.88 2.69 5.70
C ALA A 37 -2.69 3.32 4.56
N VAL A 38 -3.89 2.80 4.31
CA VAL A 38 -4.93 3.52 3.56
C VAL A 38 -6.03 3.85 4.55
N LEU A 39 -6.39 5.12 4.64
CA LEU A 39 -7.53 5.61 5.42
C LEU A 39 -8.64 5.94 4.44
N PHE A 40 -9.81 5.32 4.63
CA PHE A 40 -11.03 5.70 3.93
C PHE A 40 -11.86 6.59 4.84
N VAL A 41 -12.44 7.64 4.25
CA VAL A 41 -13.25 8.64 4.95
C VAL A 41 -14.46 8.94 4.10
N GLU A 42 -15.61 9.16 4.75
CA GLU A 42 -16.89 9.31 4.06
C GLU A 42 -17.12 10.71 3.47
N SER A 43 -16.40 11.73 3.93
CA SER A 43 -16.62 13.12 3.52
C SER A 43 -15.32 13.90 3.32
N GLU A 44 -15.40 14.98 2.54
CA GLU A 44 -14.29 15.92 2.32
C GLU A 44 -13.85 16.60 3.63
N GLU A 45 -14.78 16.91 4.54
CA GLU A 45 -14.44 17.50 5.83
C GLU A 45 -13.66 16.52 6.71
N ALA A 46 -14.02 15.23 6.70
CA ALA A 46 -13.29 14.20 7.42
C ALA A 46 -11.89 14.00 6.81
N MET A 47 -11.79 13.97 5.47
CA MET A 47 -10.52 13.93 4.74
C MET A 47 -9.60 15.08 5.15
N LYS A 48 -10.13 16.30 5.20
CA LYS A 48 -9.36 17.49 5.57
C LYS A 48 -8.81 17.41 6.99
N LYS A 49 -9.64 17.05 7.97
CA LYS A 49 -9.21 16.87 9.37
C LYS A 49 -8.06 15.88 9.51
N VAL A 50 -8.15 14.75 8.80
CA VAL A 50 -7.10 13.72 8.83
C VAL A 50 -5.83 14.22 8.15
N THR A 51 -5.94 14.88 7.01
CA THR A 51 -4.78 15.37 6.26
C THR A 51 -4.05 16.48 7.02
N ASP A 52 -4.77 17.40 7.65
CA ASP A 52 -4.21 18.47 8.49
C ASP A 52 -3.40 17.87 9.65
N LEU A 53 -3.96 16.88 10.36
CA LEU A 53 -3.26 16.17 11.43
C LEU A 53 -1.99 15.49 10.91
N LEU A 54 -2.06 14.78 9.80
CA LEU A 54 -0.89 14.07 9.24
C LEU A 54 0.22 15.05 8.81
N GLN A 55 -0.15 16.24 8.33
CA GLN A 55 0.79 17.31 8.00
C GLN A 55 1.47 17.90 9.25
N GLU A 56 0.76 18.04 10.38
CA GLU A 56 1.36 18.48 11.64
C GLU A 56 2.52 17.58 12.09
N TYR A 57 2.43 16.27 11.79
CA TYR A 57 3.49 15.30 12.07
C TYR A 57 4.51 15.14 10.93
N GLY A 58 4.44 15.95 9.87
CA GLY A 58 5.39 15.90 8.75
C GLY A 58 5.24 14.65 7.87
N THR A 59 4.07 14.02 7.85
CA THR A 59 3.83 12.79 7.10
C THR A 59 3.66 13.09 5.61
N LYS A 60 4.27 12.29 4.74
CA LYS A 60 4.04 12.38 3.30
C LYS A 60 2.72 11.70 2.94
N THR A 61 1.70 12.51 2.64
CA THR A 61 0.35 12.02 2.34
C THR A 61 0.04 12.10 0.84
N TYR A 62 -0.81 11.16 0.39
CA TYR A 62 -1.40 11.18 -0.94
C TYR A 62 -2.91 10.98 -0.78
N VAL A 63 -3.69 11.84 -1.43
CA VAL A 63 -5.16 11.81 -1.39
C VAL A 63 -5.67 11.41 -2.76
N PHE A 64 -6.62 10.48 -2.80
CA PHE A 64 -7.23 9.99 -4.03
C PHE A 64 -8.74 9.86 -3.82
N ASP A 65 -9.51 10.26 -4.83
CA ASP A 65 -10.94 9.99 -4.84
C ASP A 65 -11.20 8.53 -5.21
N VAL A 66 -12.11 7.90 -4.48
CA VAL A 66 -12.52 6.52 -4.71
C VAL A 66 -13.87 6.55 -5.41
N LEU A 67 -13.88 6.23 -6.69
CA LEU A 67 -15.08 6.28 -7.54
C LEU A 67 -16.03 5.09 -7.32
N SER A 68 -15.54 4.01 -6.71
CA SER A 68 -16.35 2.83 -6.43
C SER A 68 -17.13 3.01 -5.14
N GLU A 69 -18.41 2.63 -5.14
CA GLU A 69 -19.17 2.48 -3.89
C GLU A 69 -18.54 1.37 -3.06
N ILE A 70 -18.10 1.72 -1.85
CA ILE A 70 -17.60 0.77 -0.85
C ILE A 70 -18.61 0.77 0.29
N GLU A 71 -19.21 -0.38 0.58
CA GLU A 71 -20.03 -0.57 1.78
C GLU A 71 -19.11 -0.67 3.00
N PHE A 72 -19.45 0.08 4.05
CA PHE A 72 -18.75 0.11 5.34
C PHE A 72 -19.22 -0.99 6.28
#